data_AF-A0A430F868-F1
#
_entry.id   AF-A0A430F868-F1
#
_cell.length_a   1.000
_cell.length_b   1.000
_cell.length_c   1.000
_cell.angle_alpha   90.00
_cell.angle_beta   90.00
_cell.angle_gamma   90.00
#
_symmetry.space_group_name_H-M   'P 1'
#
loop_
_entity.id
_entity.type
_entity.pdbx_description
1 polymer ?
#
loop_
_entity_poly.entity_id
_entity_poly.type
_entity_poly.pdbx_seq_one_letter_code
_entity_poly.pdbx_strand_id
1 'polypeptide(L)'
;MNEKTTQKQYRFGRIKPNGTPALRLAAPIGLAVAIGMGVALRFAFPHPHDGARAWVGITVACACLAPVMIALSWTLLVDRSTIPGAIAHPEHNVETSWYDQAAKDSFHLLLAGTGIGAAIAGFCSSPTVSWTLAAVCVFTAVMFGISYLIHKVSDR
;
A
#
# COMPACT_ATOMS: atom_id res chain seq x y z
N MET A 1 12.26 44.56 -11.70
CA MET A 1 11.33 44.24 -10.61
C MET A 1 10.89 42.80 -10.82
N ASN A 2 11.51 41.84 -10.11
CA ASN A 2 11.32 40.42 -10.38
C ASN A 2 10.19 39.91 -9.47
N GLU A 3 9.01 39.72 -10.04
CA GLU A 3 7.82 39.25 -9.34
C GLU A 3 8.05 37.79 -8.91
N LYS A 4 8.56 37.61 -7.69
CA LYS A 4 8.59 36.29 -7.05
C LYS A 4 7.14 35.91 -6.80
N THR A 5 6.51 35.19 -7.73
CA THR A 5 5.20 34.58 -7.51
C THR A 5 5.27 33.78 -6.21
N THR A 6 4.62 34.28 -5.17
CA THR A 6 4.55 33.67 -3.84
C THR A 6 3.79 32.36 -3.98
N GLN A 7 4.49 31.28 -4.34
CA GLN A 7 3.91 29.95 -4.45
C GLN A 7 3.39 29.55 -3.06
N LYS A 8 2.07 29.44 -2.94
CA LYS A 8 1.40 29.01 -1.71
C LYS A 8 1.96 27.64 -1.30
N GLN A 9 2.73 27.62 -0.22
CA GLN A 9 3.39 26.41 0.28
C GLN A 9 2.33 25.51 0.92
N TYR A 10 2.08 24.35 0.33
CA TYR A 10 1.11 23.38 0.84
C TYR A 10 1.79 22.40 1.79
N ARG A 11 1.26 22.25 3.01
CA ARG A 11 1.81 21.35 4.05
C ARG A 11 1.91 19.88 3.59
N PHE A 12 1.06 19.47 2.65
CA PHE A 12 0.97 18.11 2.12
C PHE A 12 1.53 17.96 0.69
N GLY A 13 2.38 18.87 0.24
CA GLY A 13 3.04 18.78 -1.07
C GLY A 13 2.10 18.90 -2.27
N ARG A 14 2.68 18.79 -3.47
CA ARG A 14 2.03 18.95 -4.78
C ARG A 14 2.44 17.79 -5.69
N ILE A 15 1.69 17.53 -6.76
CA ILE A 15 1.99 16.44 -7.72
C ILE A 15 3.19 16.79 -8.61
N LYS A 16 3.40 18.09 -8.85
CA LYS A 16 4.54 18.67 -9.57
C LYS A 16 4.88 20.01 -8.91
N PRO A 17 6.10 20.57 -9.12
CA PRO A 17 6.52 21.83 -8.49
C PRO A 17 5.59 23.02 -8.76
N ASN A 18 4.88 23.01 -9.91
CA ASN A 18 3.86 24.00 -10.27
C ASN A 18 2.43 23.39 -10.43
N GLY A 19 2.20 22.17 -9.94
CA GLY A 19 0.99 21.38 -10.20
C GLY A 19 -0.10 21.52 -9.14
N THR A 20 -1.17 20.73 -9.24
CA THR A 20 -2.24 20.69 -8.22
C THR A 20 -1.76 20.13 -6.88
N PRO A 21 -2.38 20.51 -5.74
CA PRO A 21 -2.10 19.90 -4.43
C PRO A 21 -2.34 18.39 -4.49
N ALA A 22 -1.37 17.59 -4.01
CA ALA A 22 -1.42 16.13 -4.14
C ALA A 22 -2.66 15.53 -3.44
N LEU A 23 -3.03 16.06 -2.27
CA LEU A 23 -4.17 15.59 -1.49
C LEU A 23 -5.51 15.74 -2.23
N ARG A 24 -5.66 16.76 -3.10
CA ARG A 24 -6.90 16.96 -3.86
C ARG A 24 -7.18 15.84 -4.86
N LEU A 25 -6.13 15.22 -5.40
CA LEU A 25 -6.26 14.10 -6.33
C LEU A 25 -6.18 12.75 -5.60
N ALA A 26 -5.38 12.66 -4.55
CA ALA A 26 -5.23 11.44 -3.76
C ALA A 26 -6.50 11.06 -3.00
N ALA A 27 -7.24 12.03 -2.46
CA ALA A 27 -8.47 11.77 -1.71
C ALA A 27 -9.55 11.03 -2.55
N PRO A 28 -9.95 11.52 -3.75
CA PRO A 28 -10.95 10.81 -4.55
C PRO A 28 -10.44 9.47 -5.09
N ILE A 29 -9.16 9.36 -5.47
CA ILE A 29 -8.58 8.10 -5.94
C ILE A 29 -8.58 7.06 -4.81
N GLY A 30 -8.06 7.42 -3.64
CA GLY A 30 -8.00 6.53 -2.49
C GLY A 30 -9.39 6.11 -2.02
N LEU A 31 -10.36 7.03 -2.04
CA LEU A 31 -11.75 6.71 -1.72
C LEU A 31 -12.36 5.73 -2.72
N ALA A 32 -12.16 5.95 -4.02
CA ALA A 32 -12.65 5.04 -5.06
C ALA A 32 -12.08 3.62 -4.91
N VAL A 33 -10.78 3.52 -4.62
CA VAL A 33 -10.12 2.22 -4.38
C VAL A 33 -10.65 1.56 -3.10
N ALA A 34 -10.86 2.33 -2.02
CA ALA A 34 -11.42 1.80 -0.78
C ALA A 34 -12.85 1.26 -0.96
N ILE A 35 -13.69 1.98 -1.72
CA ILE A 35 -15.05 1.53 -2.08
C ILE A 35 -14.98 0.24 -2.89
N GLY A 36 -14.11 0.20 -3.92
CA GLY A 36 -13.91 -1.00 -4.74
C GLY A 36 -13.49 -2.21 -3.89
N MET A 37 -12.57 -2.02 -2.95
CA MET A 37 -12.12 -3.08 -2.04
C MET A 37 -13.23 -3.55 -1.10
N GLY A 38 -14.00 -2.64 -0.51
CA GLY A 38 -15.13 -3.01 0.35
C GLY A 38 -16.22 -3.81 -0.39
N VAL A 39 -16.48 -3.45 -1.65
CA VAL A 39 -17.39 -4.21 -2.53
C VAL A 39 -16.81 -5.58 -2.88
N ALA A 40 -15.51 -5.66 -3.24
CA ALA A 40 -14.85 -6.92 -3.55
C ALA A 40 -14.88 -7.89 -2.36
N LEU A 41 -14.63 -7.39 -1.13
CA LEU A 41 -14.72 -8.18 0.10
C LEU A 41 -16.11 -8.77 0.33
N ARG A 42 -17.19 -8.05 -0.04
CA ARG A 42 -18.55 -8.59 0.02
C ARG A 42 -18.75 -9.79 -0.91
N PHE A 43 -18.22 -9.73 -2.12
CA PHE A 43 -18.32 -10.85 -3.07
C PHE A 43 -17.43 -12.03 -2.68
N ALA A 44 -16.25 -11.75 -2.10
CA ALA A 44 -15.32 -12.78 -1.64
C ALA A 44 -15.83 -13.53 -0.39
N PHE A 45 -16.59 -12.86 0.48
CA PHE A 45 -17.14 -13.44 1.71
C PHE A 45 -18.66 -13.23 1.82
N PRO A 46 -19.47 -14.06 1.13
CA PRO A 46 -20.93 -13.98 1.20
C PRO A 46 -21.39 -14.31 2.62
N HIS A 47 -21.85 -13.31 3.36
CA HIS A 47 -22.45 -13.52 4.67
C HIS A 47 -23.96 -13.82 4.51
N PRO A 48 -24.55 -14.76 5.27
CA PRO A 48 -25.97 -15.11 5.19
C PRO A 48 -26.95 -14.04 5.69
N HIS A 49 -26.50 -12.84 6.04
CA HIS A 49 -27.31 -11.84 6.73
C HIS A 49 -28.12 -10.96 5.78
N ASP A 50 -29.35 -10.63 6.21
CA ASP A 50 -30.29 -9.73 5.53
C ASP A 50 -29.64 -8.43 5.06
N GLY A 51 -30.10 -7.94 3.90
CA GLY A 51 -29.45 -6.90 3.09
C GLY A 51 -28.97 -5.67 3.87
N ALA A 52 -29.72 -5.21 4.89
CA ALA A 52 -29.35 -4.04 5.70
C ALA A 52 -28.04 -4.22 6.51
N ARG A 53 -27.84 -5.37 7.16
CA ARG A 53 -26.61 -5.65 7.94
C ARG A 53 -25.38 -5.75 7.03
N ALA A 54 -25.61 -6.21 5.81
CA ALA A 54 -24.56 -6.40 4.84
C ALA A 54 -24.06 -5.07 4.23
N TRP A 55 -24.94 -4.05 4.12
CA TRP A 55 -24.53 -2.67 3.77
C TRP A 55 -23.72 -2.01 4.89
N VAL A 56 -24.08 -2.27 6.16
CA VAL A 56 -23.30 -1.77 7.32
C VAL A 56 -21.88 -2.32 7.29
N GLY A 57 -21.71 -3.63 7.03
CA GLY A 57 -20.38 -4.26 6.93
C GLY A 57 -19.50 -3.63 5.85
N ILE A 58 -20.06 -3.36 4.66
CA ILE A 58 -19.35 -2.68 3.57
C ILE A 58 -18.95 -1.27 4.00
N THR A 59 -19.86 -0.50 4.59
CA THR A 59 -19.58 0.87 5.02
C THR A 59 -18.46 0.91 6.05
N VAL A 60 -18.46 -0.01 7.03
CA VAL A 60 -17.39 -0.11 8.04
C VAL A 60 -16.06 -0.48 7.39
N ALA A 61 -16.03 -1.49 6.52
CA ALA A 61 -14.82 -1.89 5.82
C ALA A 61 -14.25 -0.75 4.96
N CYS A 62 -15.10 -0.07 4.19
CA CYS A 62 -14.72 1.11 3.41
C CYS A 62 -14.20 2.25 4.29
N ALA A 63 -14.88 2.55 5.41
CA ALA A 63 -14.47 3.61 6.32
C ALA A 63 -13.10 3.34 6.97
N CYS A 64 -12.82 2.08 7.31
CA CYS A 64 -11.52 1.66 7.84
C CYS A 64 -10.42 1.69 6.78
N LEU A 65 -10.71 1.29 5.54
CA LEU A 65 -9.75 1.26 4.44
C LEU A 65 -9.49 2.63 3.80
N ALA A 66 -10.48 3.52 3.82
CA ALA A 66 -10.40 4.85 3.21
C ALA A 66 -9.16 5.66 3.63
N PRO A 67 -8.86 5.87 4.92
CA PRO A 67 -7.68 6.66 5.31
C PRO A 67 -6.37 6.03 4.82
N VAL A 68 -6.27 4.70 4.83
CA VAL A 68 -5.08 3.97 4.35
C VAL A 68 -4.93 4.14 2.84
N MET A 69 -5.99 3.93 2.06
CA MET A 69 -5.94 4.05 0.61
C MET A 69 -5.71 5.49 0.14
N ILE A 70 -6.25 6.48 0.86
CA ILE A 70 -5.97 7.90 0.59
C ILE A 70 -4.50 8.22 0.89
N ALA A 71 -3.95 7.72 1.99
CA ALA A 71 -2.54 7.92 2.32
C ALA A 71 -1.62 7.28 1.26
N LEU A 72 -1.92 6.05 0.83
CA LEU A 72 -1.17 5.36 -0.24
C LEU A 72 -1.28 6.09 -1.59
N SER A 73 -2.48 6.56 -1.94
CA SER A 73 -2.67 7.34 -3.16
C SER A 73 -1.89 8.66 -3.10
N TRP A 74 -1.81 9.26 -1.91
CA TRP A 74 -1.03 10.47 -1.70
C TRP A 74 0.47 10.22 -1.83
N THR A 75 1.01 9.16 -1.22
CA THR A 75 2.44 8.83 -1.32
C THR A 75 2.88 8.54 -2.75
N LEU A 76 2.00 7.94 -3.57
CA LEU A 76 2.28 7.68 -4.99
C LEU A 76 2.24 8.94 -5.86
N LEU A 77 1.41 9.92 -5.50
CA LEU A 77 1.19 11.12 -6.30
C LEU A 77 2.03 12.32 -5.88
N VAL A 78 2.47 12.37 -4.61
CA VAL A 78 3.16 13.53 -4.07
C VAL A 78 4.60 13.60 -4.60
N ASP A 79 4.95 14.74 -5.18
CA ASP A 79 6.33 15.05 -5.50
C ASP A 79 7.04 15.44 -4.20
N ARG A 80 7.93 14.56 -3.75
CA ARG A 80 8.69 14.71 -2.49
C ARG A 80 9.49 16.01 -2.45
N SER A 81 9.95 16.53 -3.59
CA SER A 81 10.71 17.79 -3.66
C SER A 81 9.88 19.02 -3.23
N THR A 82 8.55 18.89 -3.26
CA THR A 82 7.62 19.95 -2.88
C THR A 82 7.22 19.90 -1.40
N ILE A 83 7.67 18.87 -0.66
CA ILE A 83 7.37 18.70 0.76
C ILE A 83 8.37 19.53 1.59
N PRO A 84 7.88 20.43 2.47
CA PRO A 84 8.77 21.19 3.36
C PRO A 84 9.60 20.27 4.26
N GLY A 85 10.92 20.45 4.28
CA GLY A 85 11.82 19.66 5.13
C GLY A 85 12.20 18.29 4.58
N ALA A 86 11.89 17.98 3.32
CA ALA A 86 12.36 16.78 2.67
C ALA A 86 13.90 16.78 2.56
N ILE A 87 14.55 15.72 3.06
CA ILE A 87 15.98 15.47 2.88
C ILE A 87 16.27 15.32 1.37
N ALA A 88 17.28 16.03 0.86
CA ALA A 88 17.59 16.10 -0.56
C ALA A 88 18.04 14.75 -1.16
N HIS A 89 18.81 13.96 -0.39
CA HIS A 89 19.36 12.65 -0.80
C HIS A 89 19.08 11.58 0.26
N PRO A 90 17.83 11.11 0.38
CA PRO A 90 17.46 10.09 1.36
C PRO A 90 18.25 8.78 1.22
N GLU A 91 18.64 8.41 0.01
CA GLU A 91 19.41 7.21 -0.34
C GLU A 91 20.79 7.13 0.35
N HIS A 92 21.33 8.26 0.81
CA HIS A 92 22.62 8.32 1.50
C HIS A 92 22.49 8.34 3.03
N ASN A 93 21.27 8.17 3.58
CA ASN A 93 21.06 8.09 5.02
C ASN A 93 21.32 6.66 5.54
N VAL A 94 22.06 6.56 6.65
CA VAL A 94 22.30 5.29 7.38
C VAL A 94 20.99 4.60 7.76
N GLU A 95 19.95 5.37 8.12
CA GLU A 95 18.63 4.81 8.45
C GLU A 95 17.96 4.14 7.25
N THR A 96 18.16 4.68 6.04
CA THR A 96 17.63 4.07 4.81
C THR A 96 18.35 2.76 4.53
N SER A 97 19.66 2.69 4.80
CA SER A 97 20.39 1.42 4.66
C SER A 97 19.91 0.34 5.64
N TRP A 98 19.63 0.70 6.90
CA TRP A 98 19.07 -0.22 7.88
C TRP A 98 17.65 -0.65 7.53
N TYR A 99 16.83 0.29 7.04
CA TYR A 99 15.48 -0.02 6.58
C TYR A 99 15.49 -0.97 5.39
N ASP A 100 16.34 -0.73 4.39
CA ASP A 100 16.45 -1.58 3.20
C ASP A 100 16.90 -3.00 3.56
N GLN A 101 17.85 -3.12 4.50
CA GLN A 101 18.27 -4.43 5.02
C GLN A 101 17.12 -5.10 5.78
N ALA A 102 16.47 -4.40 6.71
CA ALA A 102 15.35 -4.94 7.48
C ALA A 102 14.16 -5.34 6.60
N ALA A 103 13.87 -4.58 5.52
CA ALA A 103 12.81 -4.89 4.57
C ALA A 103 13.13 -6.16 3.76
N LYS A 104 14.38 -6.32 3.31
CA LYS A 104 14.84 -7.54 2.62
C LYS A 104 14.79 -8.75 3.55
N ASP A 105 15.32 -8.61 4.76
CA ASP A 105 15.34 -9.69 5.75
C ASP A 105 13.91 -10.09 6.15
N SER A 106 13.05 -9.12 6.44
CA SER A 106 11.64 -9.37 6.77
C SER A 106 10.89 -10.05 5.63
N PHE A 107 11.18 -9.70 4.37
CA PHE A 107 10.59 -10.39 3.21
C PHE A 107 10.99 -11.87 3.17
N HIS A 108 12.28 -12.17 3.32
CA HIS A 108 12.76 -13.55 3.32
C HIS A 108 12.23 -14.35 4.53
N LEU A 109 12.16 -13.72 5.70
CA LEU A 109 11.58 -14.31 6.91
C LEU A 109 10.08 -14.56 6.75
N LEU A 110 9.34 -13.65 6.11
CA LEU A 110 7.92 -13.84 5.81
C LEU A 110 7.72 -15.02 4.86
N LEU A 111 8.53 -15.11 3.80
CA LEU A 111 8.46 -16.19 2.82
C LEU A 111 8.79 -17.56 3.46
N ALA A 112 9.86 -17.61 4.25
CA ALA A 112 10.25 -18.81 4.98
C ALA A 112 9.20 -19.19 6.04
N GLY A 113 8.75 -18.22 6.84
CA GLY A 113 7.80 -18.44 7.93
C GLY A 113 6.43 -18.89 7.42
N THR A 114 5.92 -18.29 6.34
CA THR A 114 4.64 -18.69 5.74
C THR A 114 4.76 -20.04 5.03
N GLY A 115 5.87 -20.34 4.37
CA GLY A 115 6.11 -21.66 3.75
C GLY A 115 6.23 -22.79 4.77
N ILE A 116 7.07 -22.62 5.80
CA ILE A 116 7.22 -23.60 6.89
C ILE A 116 5.90 -23.72 7.66
N GLY A 117 5.26 -22.59 7.97
CA GLY A 117 3.96 -22.57 8.64
C GLY A 117 2.88 -23.31 7.85
N ALA A 118 2.85 -23.15 6.52
CA ALA A 118 1.92 -23.87 5.65
C ALA A 118 2.17 -25.38 5.70
N ALA A 119 3.42 -25.82 5.66
CA ALA A 119 3.79 -27.23 5.75
C ALA A 119 3.37 -27.83 7.10
N ILE A 120 3.73 -27.19 8.21
CA ILE A 120 3.36 -27.65 9.56
C ILE A 120 1.84 -27.67 9.72
N ALA A 121 1.14 -26.61 9.30
CA ALA A 121 -0.32 -26.56 9.39
C ALA A 121 -1.00 -27.66 8.55
N GLY A 122 -0.37 -28.10 7.46
CA GLY A 122 -0.86 -29.21 6.64
C GLY A 122 -0.85 -30.55 7.38
N PHE A 123 0.08 -30.75 8.31
CA PHE A 123 0.17 -31.97 9.11
C PHE A 123 -0.55 -31.87 10.46
N CYS A 124 -0.52 -30.70 11.10
CA CYS A 124 -0.93 -30.52 12.50
C CYS A 124 -2.23 -29.72 12.67
N SER A 125 -2.83 -29.18 11.61
CA SER A 125 -3.96 -28.26 11.70
C SER A 125 -4.97 -28.48 10.57
N SER A 126 -6.04 -27.68 10.56
CA SER A 126 -7.03 -27.71 9.49
C SER A 126 -6.39 -27.37 8.14
N PRO A 127 -6.74 -28.09 7.04
CA PRO A 127 -6.27 -27.79 5.70
C PRO A 127 -6.43 -26.31 5.32
N THR A 128 -7.51 -25.66 5.77
CA THR A 128 -7.77 -24.24 5.51
C THR A 128 -6.62 -23.33 5.96
N VAL A 129 -6.00 -23.61 7.12
CA VAL A 129 -4.87 -22.81 7.64
C VAL A 129 -3.64 -23.00 6.75
N SER A 130 -3.36 -24.24 6.36
CA SER A 130 -2.25 -24.57 5.45
C SER A 130 -2.40 -23.88 4.10
N TRP A 131 -3.57 -24.00 3.47
CA TRP A 131 -3.87 -23.34 2.19
C TRP A 131 -3.79 -21.81 2.28
N THR A 132 -4.23 -21.23 3.40
CA THR A 132 -4.14 -19.78 3.61
C THR A 132 -2.69 -19.31 3.70
N LEU A 133 -1.84 -19.99 4.48
CA LEU A 133 -0.42 -19.67 4.57
C LEU A 133 0.32 -19.89 3.24
N ALA A 134 -0.03 -20.95 2.51
CA ALA A 134 0.50 -21.20 1.16
C ALA A 134 0.11 -20.08 0.18
N ALA A 135 -1.15 -19.62 0.23
CA ALA A 135 -1.62 -18.51 -0.59
C ALA A 135 -0.87 -17.21 -0.29
N VAL A 136 -0.62 -16.90 1.00
CA VAL A 136 0.18 -15.73 1.41
C VAL A 136 1.63 -15.85 0.92
N CYS A 137 2.22 -17.04 1.00
CA CYS A 137 3.58 -17.30 0.51
C CYS A 137 3.69 -17.05 -1.00
N VAL A 138 2.78 -17.64 -1.80
CA VAL A 138 2.72 -17.45 -3.26
C VAL A 138 2.46 -15.99 -3.62
N PHE A 139 1.50 -15.34 -2.95
CA PHE A 139 1.20 -13.93 -3.17
C PHE A 139 2.42 -13.03 -2.94
N THR A 140 3.14 -13.27 -1.84
CA THR A 140 4.36 -12.54 -1.49
C THR A 140 5.44 -12.72 -2.57
N ALA A 141 5.65 -13.94 -3.08
CA ALA A 141 6.59 -14.22 -4.16
C ALA A 141 6.20 -13.54 -5.49
N VAL A 142 4.90 -13.55 -5.84
CA VAL A 142 4.39 -12.89 -7.05
C VAL A 142 4.61 -11.37 -6.97
N MET A 143 4.29 -10.75 -5.84
CA MET A 143 4.47 -9.31 -5.64
C MET A 143 5.94 -8.91 -5.70
N PHE A 144 6.84 -9.71 -5.13
CA PHE A 144 8.27 -9.52 -5.30
C PHE A 144 8.69 -9.60 -6.77
N GLY A 145 8.21 -10.61 -7.51
CA GLY A 145 8.48 -10.75 -8.93
C GLY A 145 8.03 -9.55 -9.76
N ILE A 146 6.81 -9.06 -9.54
CA ILE A 146 6.29 -7.85 -10.20
C ILE A 146 7.16 -6.64 -9.87
N SER A 147 7.47 -6.43 -8.59
CA SER A 147 8.32 -5.31 -8.16
C SER A 147 9.70 -5.37 -8.82
N TYR A 148 10.32 -6.55 -8.83
CA TYR A 148 11.61 -6.76 -9.48
C TYR A 148 11.56 -6.45 -10.97
N LEU A 149 10.51 -6.88 -11.67
CA LEU A 149 10.33 -6.59 -13.09
C LEU A 149 10.15 -5.09 -13.38
N ILE A 150 9.40 -4.37 -12.54
CA ILE A 150 9.24 -2.92 -12.68
C ILE A 150 10.59 -2.21 -12.56
N HIS A 151 11.38 -2.53 -11.54
CA HIS A 151 12.71 -1.92 -11.36
C HIS A 151 13.65 -2.29 -12.51
N LYS A 152 13.64 -3.56 -12.94
CA LYS A 152 14.45 -4.03 -14.07
C LYS A 152 14.11 -3.32 -15.39
N VAL A 153 12.85 -2.96 -15.60
CA VAL A 153 12.41 -2.21 -16.79
C VAL A 153 12.79 -0.72 -16.67
N SER A 154 12.74 -0.15 -15.46
CA SER A 154 13.10 1.26 -15.24
C SER A 154 14.60 1.55 -15.40
N ASP A 155 15.45 0.54 -15.19
CA ASP A 155 16.92 0.66 -15.33
C ASP A 155 17.42 0.46 -16.78
N ARG A 156 16.53 0.16 -17.73
CA ARG A 156 16.85 0.00 -19.16
C ARG A 156 16.58 1.28 -19.94
#